data_AF-A0ABD6EF17-F1
#
_entry.id   AF-A0ABD6EF17-F1
#
_cell.length_a   1.000
_cell.length_b   1.000
_cell.length_c   1.000
_cell.angle_alpha   90.00
_cell.angle_beta   90.00
_cell.angle_gamma   90.00
#
_symmetry.space_group_name_H-M   'P 1'
#
loop_
_entity.id
_entity.type
_entity.pdbx_description
1 polymer ?
#
loop_
_entity_poly.entity_id
_entity_poly.type
_entity_poly.pdbx_seq_one_letter_code
_entity_poly.pdbx_strand_id
1 'polypeptide(L)'
;MLSSVEEALVNVLHGQDLDAVTNILYGKKHRPLEFEEAVLRIAKENDFDIGGYIIPATPEQTRLPRRVKVAAIQNSIVEPTSAPVVKQRESILRRVGLMVETAAIAGANIVALQEAFAMPFAFCTRERLPWTEFAESAESGPTTKFLSQIAAQYGIIIVSHILERDEEKDDVMWNTAVIIGTNGKVIGKSRKNHIPRVGDFNESTYYMESNLGHPVFETAFGRIAVNICYGRHHPQNWMMYALNGAEIIFNPSATTSGLSEALWGIEARNAAIANHVYTVAINRVGTEEFPNEFTSGNGQPAHRDFGHFFGSSYVSAPDGSRTPGLSRVREGILITDIDLNLNRQMKDTWGFRMTQRLELYAREITEAAKPDFKPHIIKEK
;
A
#
# COMPACT_ATOMS: atom_id res chain seq x y z
N MET A 1 -7.37 -22.95 -1.54
CA MET A 1 -7.44 -21.54 -2.01
C MET A 1 -6.29 -21.32 -2.98
N LEU A 2 -6.49 -20.60 -4.08
CA LEU A 2 -5.41 -20.31 -5.04
C LEU A 2 -4.28 -19.50 -4.35
N SER A 3 -3.03 -19.96 -4.44
CA SER A 3 -1.85 -19.31 -3.84
C SER A 3 -1.38 -18.10 -4.65
N SER A 4 -1.33 -18.22 -5.98
CA SER A 4 -0.88 -17.17 -6.90
C SER A 4 -1.59 -17.31 -8.25
N VAL A 5 -1.94 -16.19 -8.86
CA VAL A 5 -2.51 -16.17 -10.23
C VAL A 5 -1.45 -16.61 -11.24
N GLU A 6 -0.22 -16.14 -11.07
CA GLU A 6 0.92 -16.42 -11.94
C GLU A 6 1.30 -17.90 -11.92
N GLU A 7 1.32 -18.52 -10.75
CA GLU A 7 1.55 -19.97 -10.61
C GLU A 7 0.49 -20.77 -11.38
N ALA A 8 -0.79 -20.41 -11.23
CA ALA A 8 -1.87 -21.07 -11.99
C ALA A 8 -1.74 -20.89 -13.50
N LEU A 9 -1.34 -19.71 -13.97
CA LEU A 9 -1.14 -19.45 -15.40
C LEU A 9 0.02 -20.28 -15.96
N VAL A 10 1.18 -20.31 -15.27
CA VAL A 10 2.36 -21.06 -15.73
C VAL A 10 2.15 -22.57 -15.73
N ASN A 11 1.30 -23.08 -14.83
CA ASN A 11 0.96 -24.50 -14.78
C ASN A 11 0.09 -24.98 -15.97
N VAL A 12 -0.56 -24.06 -16.69
CA VAL A 12 -1.52 -24.40 -17.76
C VAL A 12 -1.07 -23.87 -19.12
N LEU A 13 -0.47 -22.68 -19.17
CA LEU A 13 -0.03 -22.02 -20.39
C LEU A 13 1.49 -22.15 -20.56
N HIS A 14 1.93 -22.31 -21.80
CA HIS A 14 3.35 -22.47 -22.13
C HIS A 14 3.70 -21.73 -23.42
N GLY A 15 5.00 -21.47 -23.63
CA GLY A 15 5.50 -20.86 -24.86
C GLY A 15 4.82 -19.53 -25.21
N GLN A 16 4.44 -19.39 -26.49
CA GLN A 16 3.91 -18.13 -27.03
C GLN A 16 2.60 -17.68 -26.37
N ASP A 17 1.74 -18.60 -25.95
CA ASP A 17 0.47 -18.26 -25.30
C ASP A 17 0.69 -17.66 -23.91
N LEU A 18 1.61 -18.24 -23.13
CA LEU A 18 2.01 -17.69 -21.83
C LEU A 18 2.62 -16.30 -21.99
N ASP A 19 3.48 -16.10 -23.00
CA ASP A 19 4.10 -14.81 -23.27
C ASP A 19 3.05 -13.76 -23.68
N ALA A 20 2.09 -14.12 -24.54
CA ALA A 20 1.00 -13.24 -24.96
C ALA A 20 0.10 -12.84 -23.79
N VAL A 21 -0.33 -13.81 -22.97
CA VAL A 21 -1.13 -13.55 -21.77
C VAL A 21 -0.35 -12.70 -20.78
N THR A 22 0.94 -12.97 -20.58
CA THR A 22 1.79 -12.18 -19.68
C THR A 22 1.89 -10.72 -20.15
N ASN A 23 2.07 -10.49 -21.45
CA ASN A 23 2.13 -9.14 -22.00
C ASN A 23 0.81 -8.39 -21.84
N ILE A 24 -0.34 -9.04 -22.03
CA ILE A 24 -1.66 -8.41 -21.87
C ILE A 24 -1.92 -8.11 -20.38
N LEU A 25 -1.72 -9.08 -19.50
CA LEU A 25 -2.07 -8.97 -18.09
C LEU A 25 -1.07 -8.16 -17.27
N TYR A 26 0.22 -8.21 -17.59
CA TYR A 26 1.27 -7.54 -16.81
C TYR A 26 2.00 -6.44 -17.58
N GLY A 27 1.69 -6.24 -18.87
CA GLY A 27 2.33 -5.24 -19.73
C GLY A 27 3.66 -5.70 -20.33
N LYS A 28 4.44 -6.50 -19.58
CA LYS A 28 5.62 -7.24 -20.06
C LYS A 28 6.12 -8.20 -18.99
N LYS A 29 6.98 -9.14 -19.38
CA LYS A 29 7.76 -9.95 -18.44
C LYS A 29 8.90 -9.13 -17.84
N HIS A 30 8.92 -8.99 -16.52
CA HIS A 30 10.02 -8.35 -15.80
C HIS A 30 11.12 -9.37 -15.46
N ARG A 31 12.38 -8.94 -15.50
CA ARG A 31 13.50 -9.77 -15.02
C ARG A 31 13.38 -9.92 -13.50
N PRO A 32 13.50 -11.15 -12.97
CA PRO A 32 13.63 -11.37 -11.53
C PRO A 32 14.86 -10.65 -10.97
N LEU A 33 14.75 -10.19 -9.73
CA LEU A 33 15.88 -9.73 -8.93
C LEU A 33 16.51 -10.92 -8.22
N GLU A 34 17.82 -11.06 -8.33
CA GLU A 34 18.56 -12.12 -7.62
C GLU A 34 18.89 -11.68 -6.20
N PHE A 35 18.83 -12.62 -5.27
CA PHE A 35 19.14 -12.42 -3.86
C PHE A 35 20.30 -13.30 -3.43
N GLU A 36 21.10 -12.81 -2.50
CA GLU A 36 22.17 -13.59 -1.89
C GLU A 36 21.59 -14.79 -1.12
N GLU A 37 22.32 -15.91 -1.09
CA GLU A 37 21.88 -17.14 -0.40
C GLU A 37 21.57 -16.90 1.09
N ALA A 38 22.28 -15.97 1.74
CA ALA A 38 22.03 -15.62 3.13
C ALA A 38 20.62 -15.04 3.32
N VAL A 39 20.16 -14.18 2.41
CA VAL A 39 18.82 -13.59 2.45
C VAL A 39 17.75 -14.67 2.22
N LEU A 40 17.97 -15.53 1.23
CA LEU A 40 17.06 -16.64 0.93
C LEU A 40 16.95 -17.63 2.11
N ARG A 41 18.07 -17.88 2.80
CA ARG A 41 18.10 -18.71 4.00
C ARG A 41 17.31 -18.07 5.14
N ILE A 42 17.47 -16.76 5.41
CA ILE A 42 16.68 -16.06 6.44
C ILE A 42 15.19 -16.18 6.14
N ALA A 43 14.77 -15.93 4.90
CA ALA A 43 13.37 -16.04 4.49
C ALA A 43 12.81 -17.46 4.68
N LYS A 44 13.58 -18.47 4.28
CA LYS A 44 13.21 -19.88 4.43
C LYS A 44 13.12 -20.32 5.90
N GLU A 45 14.11 -19.99 6.72
CA GLU A 45 14.16 -20.35 8.15
C GLU A 45 13.04 -19.69 8.95
N ASN A 46 12.54 -18.55 8.47
CA ASN A 46 11.48 -17.79 9.11
C ASN A 46 10.13 -17.89 8.37
N ASP A 47 9.98 -18.80 7.41
CA ASP A 47 8.72 -19.07 6.71
C ASP A 47 7.99 -17.82 6.16
N PHE A 48 8.68 -17.02 5.36
CA PHE A 48 8.04 -15.99 4.53
C PHE A 48 8.62 -16.01 3.12
N ASP A 49 7.83 -15.57 2.14
CA ASP A 49 8.27 -15.50 0.75
C ASP A 49 9.18 -14.29 0.55
N ILE A 50 10.20 -14.41 -0.30
CA ILE A 50 10.94 -13.26 -0.80
C ILE A 50 11.04 -13.36 -2.32
N GLY A 51 10.65 -12.28 -2.99
CA GLY A 51 10.67 -12.17 -4.44
C GLY A 51 11.06 -10.76 -4.86
N GLY A 52 11.46 -10.62 -6.11
CA GLY A 52 11.80 -9.31 -6.63
C GLY A 52 11.93 -9.24 -8.12
N TYR A 53 11.87 -8.01 -8.64
CA TYR A 53 11.87 -7.72 -10.06
C TYR A 53 12.64 -6.44 -10.37
N ILE A 54 13.06 -6.29 -11.63
CA ILE A 54 13.76 -5.11 -12.12
C ILE A 54 12.89 -4.41 -13.16
N ILE A 55 12.68 -3.10 -12.99
CA ILE A 55 11.97 -2.21 -13.91
C ILE A 55 12.90 -1.08 -14.34
N PRO A 56 13.65 -1.25 -15.44
CA PRO A 56 14.60 -0.24 -15.90
C PRO A 56 13.90 0.93 -16.62
N ALA A 57 14.62 2.04 -16.75
CA ALA A 57 14.31 3.12 -17.69
C ALA A 57 15.31 3.08 -18.86
N THR A 58 14.98 3.78 -19.96
CA THR A 58 15.95 3.98 -21.06
C THR A 58 17.07 4.92 -20.59
N PRO A 59 18.35 4.67 -20.93
CA PRO A 59 19.43 5.59 -20.57
C PRO A 59 19.22 7.01 -21.11
N GLU A 60 19.44 8.03 -20.28
CA GLU A 60 19.37 9.44 -20.67
C GLU A 60 20.78 10.00 -20.91
N GLN A 61 20.91 10.93 -21.86
CA GLN A 61 22.19 11.60 -22.16
C GLN A 61 22.58 12.64 -21.09
N THR A 62 21.59 13.20 -20.39
CA THR A 62 21.79 14.33 -19.45
C THR A 62 21.57 13.96 -17.99
N ARG A 63 21.16 12.72 -17.70
CA ARG A 63 20.90 12.23 -16.35
C ARG A 63 21.42 10.82 -16.17
N LEU A 64 22.01 10.59 -15.01
CA LEU A 64 22.32 9.24 -14.57
C LEU A 64 21.02 8.49 -14.22
N PRO A 65 21.00 7.14 -14.35
CA PRO A 65 19.92 6.32 -13.82
C PRO A 65 19.63 6.63 -12.35
N ARG A 66 18.35 6.79 -11.98
CA ARG A 66 17.92 7.04 -10.60
C ARG A 66 17.32 5.77 -10.02
N ARG A 67 18.17 4.76 -9.82
CA ARG A 67 17.77 3.45 -9.32
C ARG A 67 17.46 3.48 -7.82
N VAL A 68 16.34 2.86 -7.47
CA VAL A 68 15.84 2.74 -6.10
C VAL A 68 15.23 1.35 -5.93
N LYS A 69 15.58 0.65 -4.85
CA LYS A 69 14.92 -0.60 -4.47
C LYS A 69 13.80 -0.32 -3.47
N VAL A 70 12.56 -0.55 -3.87
CA VAL A 70 11.39 -0.44 -2.99
C VAL A 70 10.95 -1.83 -2.53
N ALA A 71 10.69 -1.98 -1.24
CA ALA A 71 10.20 -3.22 -0.64
C ALA A 71 8.78 -3.05 -0.13
N ALA A 72 7.88 -3.96 -0.52
CA ALA A 72 6.55 -4.11 0.04
C ALA A 72 6.51 -5.32 0.96
N ILE A 73 6.03 -5.16 2.19
CA ILE A 73 5.87 -6.23 3.17
C ILE A 73 4.39 -6.49 3.41
N GLN A 74 3.98 -7.74 3.17
CA GLN A 74 2.68 -8.26 3.60
C GLN A 74 2.87 -9.31 4.69
N ASN A 75 2.05 -9.23 5.73
CA ASN A 75 2.10 -10.13 6.88
C ASN A 75 0.70 -10.37 7.47
N SER A 76 0.61 -11.42 8.28
CA SER A 76 -0.53 -11.76 9.10
C SER A 76 -0.32 -11.32 10.56
N ILE A 77 -1.35 -11.41 11.38
CA ILE A 77 -1.20 -11.27 12.84
C ILE A 77 -0.53 -12.52 13.43
N VAL A 78 0.14 -12.36 14.57
CA VAL A 78 0.93 -13.45 15.20
C VAL A 78 0.19 -14.12 16.35
N GLU A 79 -0.40 -13.32 17.23
CA GLU A 79 -1.11 -13.79 18.42
C GLU A 79 -2.62 -13.82 18.15
N PRO A 80 -3.39 -14.67 18.86
CA PRO A 80 -4.85 -14.60 18.83
C PRO A 80 -5.34 -13.21 19.23
N THR A 81 -6.43 -12.75 18.62
CA THR A 81 -7.01 -11.41 18.88
C THR A 81 -7.51 -11.24 20.32
N SER A 82 -7.69 -12.33 21.07
CA SER A 82 -8.04 -12.35 22.50
C SER A 82 -6.85 -12.15 23.45
N ALA A 83 -5.60 -12.14 22.95
CA ALA A 83 -4.41 -11.90 23.77
C ALA A 83 -4.32 -10.42 24.20
N PRO A 84 -3.53 -10.08 25.24
CA PRO A 84 -3.32 -8.68 25.62
C PRO A 84 -2.76 -7.84 24.46
N VAL A 85 -3.28 -6.61 24.28
CA VAL A 85 -2.91 -5.69 23.19
C VAL A 85 -1.40 -5.53 23.04
N VAL A 86 -0.69 -5.34 24.16
CA VAL A 86 0.77 -5.19 24.18
C VAL A 86 1.48 -6.42 23.61
N LYS A 87 1.03 -7.63 23.99
CA LYS A 87 1.62 -8.88 23.49
C LYS A 87 1.40 -9.05 21.99
N GLN A 88 0.18 -8.73 21.51
CA GLN A 88 -0.13 -8.76 20.08
C GLN A 88 0.80 -7.81 19.30
N ARG A 89 0.89 -6.54 19.74
CA ARG A 89 1.76 -5.53 19.11
C ARG A 89 3.21 -5.99 19.09
N GLU A 90 3.78 -6.41 20.23
CA GLU A 90 5.17 -6.82 20.32
C GLU A 90 5.51 -8.03 19.44
N SER A 91 4.64 -9.04 19.39
CA SER A 91 4.84 -10.20 18.52
C SER A 91 4.81 -9.82 17.04
N ILE A 92 3.91 -8.92 16.64
CA ILE A 92 3.89 -8.38 15.27
C ILE A 92 5.14 -7.54 14.98
N LEU A 93 5.56 -6.66 15.90
CA LEU A 93 6.76 -5.83 15.71
C LEU A 93 8.02 -6.68 15.56
N ARG A 94 8.18 -7.75 16.35
CA ARG A 94 9.30 -8.69 16.18
C ARG A 94 9.25 -9.38 14.81
N ARG A 95 8.07 -9.86 14.41
CA ARG A 95 7.89 -10.56 13.13
C ARG A 95 8.19 -9.65 11.93
N VAL A 96 7.58 -8.47 11.90
CA VAL A 96 7.75 -7.49 10.82
C VAL A 96 9.12 -6.84 10.86
N GLY A 97 9.68 -6.58 12.05
CA GLY A 97 11.04 -6.08 12.21
C GLY A 97 12.07 -6.97 11.50
N LEU A 98 11.99 -8.29 11.70
CA LEU A 98 12.83 -9.25 10.99
C LEU A 98 12.66 -9.17 9.46
N MET A 99 11.44 -8.99 8.97
CA MET A 99 11.20 -8.84 7.53
C MET A 99 11.78 -7.51 7.00
N VAL A 100 11.66 -6.41 7.75
CA VAL A 100 12.26 -5.11 7.41
C VAL A 100 13.78 -5.20 7.36
N GLU A 101 14.40 -5.84 8.36
CA GLU A 101 15.84 -6.08 8.40
C GLU A 101 16.28 -6.95 7.21
N THR A 102 15.54 -8.00 6.89
CA THR A 102 15.81 -8.87 5.74
C THR A 102 15.73 -8.09 4.42
N ALA A 103 14.72 -7.22 4.27
CA ALA A 103 14.60 -6.35 3.10
C ALA A 103 15.77 -5.37 3.00
N ALA A 104 16.22 -4.83 4.13
CA ALA A 104 17.37 -3.93 4.19
C ALA A 104 18.68 -4.64 3.82
N ILE A 105 18.91 -5.85 4.33
CA ILE A 105 20.07 -6.70 3.96
C ILE A 105 20.03 -7.05 2.47
N ALA A 106 18.85 -7.26 1.89
CA ALA A 106 18.66 -7.44 0.45
C ALA A 106 18.84 -6.15 -0.39
N GLY A 107 19.18 -5.04 0.26
CA GLY A 107 19.51 -3.76 -0.33
C GLY A 107 18.31 -2.86 -0.64
N ALA A 108 17.15 -3.08 0.00
CA ALA A 108 16.04 -2.14 -0.12
C ALA A 108 16.43 -0.75 0.40
N ASN A 109 16.02 0.30 -0.32
CA ASN A 109 16.21 1.69 0.10
C ASN A 109 14.99 2.23 0.84
N ILE A 110 13.80 1.78 0.43
CA ILE A 110 12.52 2.16 1.03
C ILE A 110 11.73 0.89 1.32
N VAL A 111 11.26 0.73 2.56
CA VAL A 111 10.42 -0.39 2.99
C VAL A 111 9.05 0.16 3.39
N ALA A 112 7.98 -0.37 2.81
CA ALA A 112 6.62 0.02 3.12
C ALA A 112 5.84 -1.16 3.69
N LEU A 113 5.10 -0.88 4.76
CA LEU A 113 4.28 -1.85 5.50
C LEU A 113 2.81 -1.72 5.10
N GLN A 114 2.03 -2.80 5.26
CA GLN A 114 0.58 -2.78 5.06
C GLN A 114 -0.16 -1.85 6.03
N GLU A 115 -1.47 -1.64 5.81
CA GLU A 115 -2.29 -0.78 6.66
C GLU A 115 -2.46 -1.34 8.08
N ALA A 116 -2.36 -0.45 9.08
CA ALA A 116 -2.52 -0.77 10.51
C ALA A 116 -1.74 -2.03 10.91
N PHE A 117 -0.51 -2.17 10.42
CA PHE A 117 0.20 -3.46 10.41
C PHE A 117 0.40 -4.02 11.81
N ALA A 118 0.56 -3.16 12.83
CA ALA A 118 0.84 -3.52 14.22
C ALA A 118 -0.41 -3.90 15.05
N MET A 119 -1.56 -4.12 14.41
CA MET A 119 -2.79 -4.56 15.05
C MET A 119 -3.61 -5.52 14.17
N PRO A 120 -4.49 -6.36 14.76
CA PRO A 120 -5.61 -6.95 14.02
C PRO A 120 -6.51 -5.86 13.44
N PHE A 121 -7.13 -6.14 12.30
CA PHE A 121 -8.03 -5.21 11.63
C PHE A 121 -9.43 -5.21 12.27
N ALA A 122 -9.47 -4.88 13.56
CA ALA A 122 -10.63 -5.04 14.44
C ALA A 122 -11.83 -4.12 14.14
N PHE A 123 -11.75 -3.29 13.10
CA PHE A 123 -12.79 -2.31 12.79
C PHE A 123 -14.14 -2.95 12.40
N CYS A 124 -14.19 -4.23 12.05
CA CYS A 124 -15.45 -4.98 11.88
C CYS A 124 -16.30 -5.02 13.15
N THR A 125 -15.65 -5.15 14.31
CA THR A 125 -16.31 -5.38 15.59
C THR A 125 -17.11 -4.16 16.02
N ARG A 126 -16.67 -2.96 15.58
CA ARG A 126 -17.16 -1.64 16.02
C ARG A 126 -16.97 -1.38 17.51
N GLU A 127 -16.33 -2.31 18.23
CA GLU A 127 -16.00 -2.18 19.63
C GLU A 127 -14.88 -1.17 19.82
N ARG A 128 -14.96 -0.36 20.87
CA ARG A 128 -13.88 0.58 21.19
C ARG A 128 -12.78 -0.06 22.04
N LEU A 129 -13.15 -0.78 23.08
CA LEU A 129 -12.18 -1.45 23.94
C LEU A 129 -12.09 -2.94 23.59
N PRO A 130 -10.89 -3.55 23.64
CA PRO A 130 -9.59 -2.91 23.91
C PRO A 130 -8.94 -2.29 22.65
N TRP A 131 -9.61 -2.35 21.49
CA TRP A 131 -8.99 -2.04 20.18
C TRP A 131 -8.41 -0.62 20.06
N THR A 132 -9.00 0.36 20.73
CA THR A 132 -8.50 1.75 20.73
C THR A 132 -7.23 1.94 21.57
N GLU A 133 -6.83 0.96 22.40
CA GLU A 133 -5.52 0.94 23.08
C GLU A 133 -4.38 0.60 22.11
N PHE A 134 -4.68 0.11 20.90
CA PHE A 134 -3.68 0.01 19.84
C PHE A 134 -3.23 1.38 19.33
N ALA A 135 -4.03 2.44 19.52
CA ALA A 135 -3.70 3.78 19.08
C ALA A 135 -2.48 4.34 19.84
N GLU A 136 -1.54 4.93 19.13
CA GLU A 136 -0.28 5.44 19.68
C GLU A 136 0.14 6.76 19.02
N SER A 137 1.06 7.50 19.64
CA SER A 137 1.60 8.72 19.02
C SER A 137 2.35 8.40 17.72
N ALA A 138 2.07 9.16 16.66
CA ALA A 138 2.76 9.02 15.37
C ALA A 138 4.27 9.22 15.47
N GLU A 139 4.73 10.11 16.34
CA GLU A 139 6.14 10.52 16.42
C GLU A 139 6.89 9.84 17.57
N SER A 140 6.21 9.59 18.69
CA SER A 140 6.82 9.10 19.92
C SER A 140 6.30 7.72 20.37
N GLY A 141 5.37 7.13 19.63
CA GLY A 141 4.80 5.81 19.90
C GLY A 141 5.83 4.68 19.83
N PRO A 142 5.59 3.55 20.53
CA PRO A 142 6.52 2.42 20.57
C PRO A 142 6.84 1.86 19.17
N THR A 143 5.87 1.81 18.25
CA THR A 143 6.12 1.34 16.88
C THR A 143 7.08 2.25 16.12
N THR A 144 6.87 3.57 16.16
CA THR A 144 7.75 4.53 15.50
C THR A 144 9.16 4.48 16.08
N LYS A 145 9.31 4.38 17.40
CA LYS A 145 10.63 4.24 18.06
C LYS A 145 11.36 2.97 17.63
N PHE A 146 10.66 1.84 17.61
CA PHE A 146 11.23 0.56 17.17
C PHE A 146 11.72 0.63 15.72
N LEU A 147 10.86 1.10 14.80
CA LEU A 147 11.22 1.21 13.38
C LEU A 147 12.29 2.29 13.12
N SER A 148 12.33 3.35 13.93
CA SER A 148 13.37 4.39 13.85
C SER A 148 14.77 3.85 14.10
N GLN A 149 14.91 2.90 15.04
CA GLN A 149 16.19 2.23 15.29
C GLN A 149 16.64 1.42 14.07
N ILE A 150 15.72 0.64 13.47
CA ILE A 150 16.00 -0.15 12.27
C ILE A 150 16.36 0.78 11.09
N ALA A 151 15.57 1.84 10.86
CA ALA A 151 15.80 2.80 9.79
C ALA A 151 17.20 3.44 9.89
N ALA A 152 17.62 3.86 11.08
CA ALA A 152 18.94 4.42 11.34
C ALA A 152 20.07 3.40 11.18
N GLN A 153 19.86 2.18 11.68
CA GLN A 153 20.86 1.10 11.62
C GLN A 153 21.19 0.71 10.18
N TYR A 154 20.18 0.61 9.32
CA TYR A 154 20.34 0.15 7.94
C TYR A 154 20.40 1.29 6.91
N GLY A 155 20.15 2.54 7.32
CA GLY A 155 20.16 3.68 6.41
C GLY A 155 19.02 3.65 5.37
N ILE A 156 17.85 3.13 5.76
CA ILE A 156 16.68 2.97 4.89
C ILE A 156 15.54 3.89 5.31
N ILE A 157 14.58 4.10 4.40
CA ILE A 157 13.33 4.79 4.69
C ILE A 157 12.27 3.75 5.03
N ILE A 158 11.45 4.02 6.06
CA ILE A 158 10.34 3.15 6.43
C ILE A 158 9.03 3.93 6.35
N VAL A 159 8.04 3.37 5.64
CA VAL A 159 6.66 3.87 5.58
C VAL A 159 5.80 2.98 6.49
N SER A 160 5.50 3.50 7.69
CA SER A 160 4.82 2.78 8.78
C SER A 160 3.35 3.20 8.89
N HIS A 161 2.41 2.24 8.96
CA HIS A 161 0.97 2.55 9.09
C HIS A 161 0.42 2.12 10.44
N ILE A 162 -0.12 3.09 11.17
CA ILE A 162 -0.61 2.89 12.54
C ILE A 162 -1.99 3.51 12.72
N LEU A 163 -2.67 3.06 13.77
CA LEU A 163 -3.72 3.87 14.40
C LEU A 163 -3.02 4.93 15.26
N GLU A 164 -3.10 6.17 14.85
CA GLU A 164 -2.52 7.30 15.58
C GLU A 164 -3.49 7.77 16.66
N ARG A 165 -2.97 8.12 17.83
CA ARG A 165 -3.64 8.95 18.85
C ARG A 165 -2.97 10.33 18.86
N ASP A 166 -3.75 11.36 18.58
CA ASP A 166 -3.29 12.75 18.52
C ASP A 166 -3.52 13.44 19.88
N GLU A 167 -2.55 13.31 20.78
CA GLU A 167 -2.60 13.85 22.15
C GLU A 167 -2.77 15.39 22.17
N GLU A 168 -2.31 16.09 21.13
CA GLU A 168 -2.47 17.55 20.99
C GLU A 168 -3.90 17.96 20.57
N LYS A 169 -4.71 16.99 20.10
CA LYS A 169 -6.09 17.20 19.66
C LYS A 169 -7.06 16.33 20.45
N ASP A 170 -6.98 16.41 21.78
CA ASP A 170 -7.92 15.73 22.69
C ASP A 170 -8.01 14.22 22.42
N ASP A 171 -6.85 13.59 22.23
CA ASP A 171 -6.69 12.15 21.99
C ASP A 171 -7.48 11.59 20.78
N VAL A 172 -7.80 12.45 19.80
CA VAL A 172 -8.50 12.03 18.57
C VAL A 172 -7.66 11.01 17.82
N MET A 173 -8.32 9.94 17.36
CA MET A 173 -7.68 8.87 16.61
C MET A 173 -7.68 9.14 15.10
N TRP A 174 -6.64 8.67 14.42
CA TRP A 174 -6.47 8.78 12.98
C TRP A 174 -5.86 7.51 12.38
N ASN A 175 -6.16 7.22 11.12
CA ASN A 175 -5.41 6.22 10.36
C ASN A 175 -4.27 6.93 9.61
N THR A 176 -3.03 6.60 9.97
CA THR A 176 -1.87 7.44 9.69
C THR A 176 -0.70 6.63 9.15
N ALA A 177 -0.11 7.14 8.06
CA ALA A 177 1.19 6.76 7.56
C ALA A 177 2.27 7.68 8.16
N VAL A 178 3.28 7.12 8.80
CA VAL A 178 4.45 7.82 9.33
C VAL A 178 5.66 7.51 8.45
N ILE A 179 6.36 8.54 8.01
CA ILE A 179 7.54 8.42 7.17
C ILE A 179 8.78 8.59 8.04
N ILE A 180 9.56 7.53 8.18
CA ILE A 180 10.79 7.49 8.98
C ILE A 180 11.98 7.55 8.03
N GLY A 181 12.85 8.54 8.21
CA GLY A 181 14.02 8.76 7.38
C GLY A 181 15.20 7.85 7.72
N THR A 182 16.22 7.87 6.86
CA THR A 182 17.44 7.04 6.97
C THR A 182 18.28 7.29 8.21
N ASN A 183 18.04 8.39 8.92
CA ASN A 183 18.69 8.71 10.19
C ASN A 183 17.83 8.33 11.42
N GLY A 184 16.72 7.61 11.20
CA GLY A 184 15.75 7.23 12.23
C GLY A 184 14.85 8.38 12.70
N LYS A 185 14.91 9.57 12.10
CA LYS A 185 13.99 10.67 12.45
C LYS A 185 12.72 10.59 11.60
N VAL A 186 11.59 10.93 12.21
CA VAL A 186 10.33 11.11 11.47
C VAL A 186 10.48 12.31 10.54
N ILE A 187 10.23 12.09 9.24
CA ILE A 187 10.16 13.14 8.22
C ILE A 187 8.80 13.84 8.30
N GLY A 188 7.74 13.08 8.56
CA GLY A 188 6.39 13.59 8.74
C GLY A 188 5.36 12.46 8.68
N LYS A 189 4.08 12.84 8.55
CA LYS A 189 2.95 11.91 8.51
C LYS A 189 1.90 12.30 7.46
N SER A 190 1.15 11.32 6.98
CA SER A 190 -0.03 11.48 6.13
C SER A 190 -1.21 10.74 6.75
N ARG A 191 -2.41 11.33 6.75
CA ARG A 191 -3.63 10.73 7.31
C ARG A 191 -4.57 10.29 6.19
N LYS A 192 -5.41 9.28 6.45
CA LYS A 192 -6.32 8.69 5.46
C LYS A 192 -7.36 9.72 4.98
N ASN A 193 -7.32 10.07 3.69
CA ASN A 193 -8.22 11.07 3.10
C ASN A 193 -9.66 10.56 2.90
N HIS A 194 -9.82 9.27 2.59
CA HIS A 194 -11.12 8.66 2.29
C HIS A 194 -11.39 7.51 3.25
N ILE A 195 -12.42 7.66 4.10
CA ILE A 195 -12.75 6.69 5.15
C ILE A 195 -13.91 5.80 4.69
N PRO A 196 -13.72 4.47 4.62
CA PRO A 196 -14.81 3.56 4.26
C PRO A 196 -15.86 3.45 5.36
N ARG A 197 -17.07 3.10 4.92
CA ARG A 197 -18.24 2.79 5.77
C ARG A 197 -18.98 1.55 5.27
N VAL A 198 -18.29 0.67 4.53
CA VAL A 198 -18.90 -0.41 3.74
C VAL A 198 -18.68 -1.77 4.39
N GLY A 199 -19.77 -2.49 4.67
CA GLY A 199 -19.72 -3.85 5.23
C GLY A 199 -18.97 -3.91 6.57
N ASP A 200 -17.92 -4.73 6.62
CA ASP A 200 -17.05 -4.89 7.79
C ASP A 200 -16.01 -3.77 7.95
N PHE A 201 -15.81 -2.94 6.93
CA PHE A 201 -14.90 -1.79 6.97
C PHE A 201 -15.58 -0.57 7.62
N ASN A 202 -15.97 -0.70 8.90
CA ASN A 202 -16.67 0.32 9.69
C ASN A 202 -15.71 1.38 10.27
N GLU A 203 -14.72 1.79 9.49
CA GLU A 203 -13.60 2.63 9.92
C GLU A 203 -14.04 4.02 10.40
N SER A 204 -15.11 4.59 9.82
CA SER A 204 -15.66 5.88 10.25
C SER A 204 -16.16 5.89 11.69
N THR A 205 -16.28 4.72 12.33
CA THR A 205 -16.59 4.61 13.76
C THR A 205 -15.38 4.96 14.64
N TYR A 206 -14.17 4.93 14.09
CA TYR A 206 -12.92 5.09 14.83
C TYR A 206 -12.22 6.41 14.55
N TYR A 207 -12.25 6.91 13.30
CA TYR A 207 -11.54 8.12 12.89
C TYR A 207 -12.23 8.85 11.74
N MET A 208 -11.87 10.13 11.58
CA MET A 208 -12.43 11.04 10.58
C MET A 208 -11.50 11.24 9.38
N GLU A 209 -12.03 11.83 8.32
CA GLU A 209 -11.27 12.20 7.12
C GLU A 209 -10.11 13.14 7.47
N SER A 210 -8.93 12.87 6.89
CA SER A 210 -7.71 13.66 7.05
C SER A 210 -7.89 15.15 6.70
N ASN A 211 -7.18 16.00 7.45
CA ASN A 211 -7.03 17.42 7.17
C ASN A 211 -5.61 17.79 6.69
N LEU A 212 -4.76 16.81 6.37
CA LEU A 212 -3.36 17.02 5.96
C LEU A 212 -3.18 17.12 4.44
N GLY A 213 -4.25 16.93 3.67
CA GLY A 213 -4.22 17.01 2.20
C GLY A 213 -3.47 15.83 1.57
N HIS A 214 -2.58 16.12 0.61
CA HIS A 214 -1.89 15.11 -0.19
C HIS A 214 -0.36 15.31 -0.13
N PRO A 215 0.26 15.17 1.06
CA PRO A 215 1.68 15.46 1.24
C PRO A 215 2.55 14.53 0.39
N VAL A 216 3.63 15.09 -0.16
CA VAL A 216 4.71 14.37 -0.83
C VAL A 216 5.99 14.62 -0.05
N PHE A 217 6.68 13.54 0.29
CA PHE A 217 7.88 13.59 1.11
C PHE A 217 9.09 13.47 0.19
N GLU A 218 9.92 14.50 0.15
CA GLU A 218 11.19 14.47 -0.54
C GLU A 218 12.22 13.73 0.32
N THR A 219 12.86 12.73 -0.27
CA THR A 219 13.79 11.85 0.43
C THR A 219 15.06 11.62 -0.40
N ALA A 220 16.08 11.03 0.21
CA ALA A 220 17.29 10.61 -0.49
C ALA A 220 17.02 9.63 -1.66
N PHE A 221 15.88 8.94 -1.63
CA PHE A 221 15.50 7.89 -2.58
C PHE A 221 14.28 8.28 -3.44
N GLY A 222 14.04 9.59 -3.60
CA GLY A 222 12.97 10.13 -4.44
C GLY A 222 11.80 10.71 -3.66
N ARG A 223 10.84 11.26 -4.39
CA ARG A 223 9.62 11.86 -3.83
C ARG A 223 8.54 10.79 -3.64
N ILE A 224 8.18 10.51 -2.39
CA ILE A 224 7.22 9.47 -2.05
C ILE A 224 5.92 10.05 -1.51
N ALA A 225 4.82 9.35 -1.74
CA ALA A 225 3.51 9.65 -1.20
C ALA A 225 2.82 8.37 -0.72
N VAL A 226 1.76 8.52 0.07
CA VAL A 226 1.00 7.39 0.60
C VAL A 226 -0.49 7.60 0.40
N ASN A 227 -1.09 6.78 -0.47
CA ASN A 227 -2.53 6.70 -0.63
C ASN A 227 -3.07 5.56 0.24
N ILE A 228 -3.67 5.87 1.39
CA ILE A 228 -4.04 4.86 2.37
C ILE A 228 -5.35 4.15 1.98
N CYS A 229 -5.25 2.84 1.75
CA CYS A 229 -6.34 1.86 1.61
C CYS A 229 -7.50 2.30 0.73
N TYR A 230 -8.64 2.71 1.30
CA TYR A 230 -9.87 3.05 0.57
C TYR A 230 -9.72 4.27 -0.35
N GLY A 231 -8.67 5.07 -0.13
CA GLY A 231 -8.23 6.08 -1.09
C GLY A 231 -7.83 5.49 -2.45
N ARG A 232 -7.63 4.17 -2.57
CA ARG A 232 -7.39 3.46 -3.84
C ARG A 232 -8.53 3.62 -4.84
N HIS A 233 -9.77 3.72 -4.36
CA HIS A 233 -10.97 3.82 -5.20
C HIS A 233 -11.21 5.22 -5.77
N HIS A 234 -10.36 6.19 -5.42
CA HIS A 234 -10.56 7.61 -5.73
C HIS A 234 -9.47 8.10 -6.68
N PRO A 235 -9.69 8.09 -8.01
CA PRO A 235 -8.71 8.54 -9.00
C PRO A 235 -8.14 9.94 -8.69
N GLN A 236 -8.97 10.84 -8.19
CA GLN A 236 -8.59 12.19 -7.79
C GLN A 236 -7.57 12.21 -6.63
N ASN A 237 -7.65 11.27 -5.69
CA ASN A 237 -6.70 11.18 -4.57
C ASN A 237 -5.30 10.81 -5.08
N TRP A 238 -5.21 9.82 -5.99
CA TRP A 238 -3.97 9.48 -6.69
C TRP A 238 -3.42 10.65 -7.50
N MET A 239 -4.31 11.33 -8.24
CA MET A 239 -3.96 12.45 -9.08
C MET A 239 -3.35 13.61 -8.28
N MET A 240 -3.90 13.93 -7.11
CA MET A 240 -3.41 15.01 -6.26
C MET A 240 -1.99 14.74 -5.73
N TYR A 241 -1.66 13.51 -5.31
CA TYR A 241 -0.27 13.16 -4.96
C TYR A 241 0.69 13.32 -6.13
N ALA A 242 0.28 12.91 -7.33
CA ALA A 242 1.10 13.06 -8.52
C ALA A 242 1.23 14.53 -8.98
N LEU A 243 0.19 15.36 -8.83
CA LEU A 243 0.25 16.82 -9.03
C LEU A 243 1.23 17.48 -8.06
N ASN A 244 1.30 17.00 -6.83
CA ASN A 244 2.29 17.43 -5.84
C ASN A 244 3.70 16.85 -6.09
N GLY A 245 3.91 16.13 -7.20
CA GLY A 245 5.22 15.72 -7.67
C GLY A 245 5.70 14.35 -7.20
N ALA A 246 4.82 13.51 -6.65
CA ALA A 246 5.16 12.14 -6.28
C ALA A 246 5.80 11.36 -7.45
N GLU A 247 6.82 10.56 -7.14
CA GLU A 247 7.49 9.62 -8.03
C GLU A 247 7.10 8.18 -7.74
N ILE A 248 6.82 7.88 -6.47
CA ILE A 248 6.33 6.60 -5.96
C ILE A 248 5.14 6.88 -5.04
N ILE A 249 4.02 6.19 -5.25
CA ILE A 249 2.86 6.24 -4.36
C ILE A 249 2.64 4.86 -3.74
N PHE A 250 2.84 4.75 -2.44
CA PHE A 250 2.53 3.54 -1.68
C PHE A 250 1.03 3.47 -1.41
N ASN A 251 0.44 2.29 -1.53
CA ASN A 251 -0.96 2.02 -1.23
C ASN A 251 -1.10 0.84 -0.26
N PRO A 252 -0.92 1.11 1.03
CA PRO A 252 -1.10 0.17 2.10
C PRO A 252 -2.58 -0.06 2.33
N SER A 253 -2.99 -1.31 2.37
CA SER A 253 -4.38 -1.71 2.43
C SER A 253 -4.57 -2.90 3.37
N ALA A 254 -5.78 -3.02 3.88
CA ALA A 254 -6.35 -4.26 4.36
C ALA A 254 -7.70 -4.46 3.66
N THR A 255 -7.81 -5.47 2.81
CA THR A 255 -9.06 -5.77 2.09
C THR A 255 -9.20 -7.28 1.82
N THR A 256 -10.43 -7.77 1.87
CA THR A 256 -10.74 -9.20 1.82
C THR A 256 -11.14 -9.66 0.42
N SER A 257 -11.07 -10.99 0.24
CA SER A 257 -11.47 -11.66 -1.00
C SER A 257 -12.96 -11.46 -1.33
N GLY A 258 -13.36 -11.80 -2.55
CA GLY A 258 -14.73 -11.55 -3.04
C GLY A 258 -14.81 -10.30 -3.89
N LEU A 259 -15.74 -9.39 -3.59
CA LEU A 259 -16.03 -8.24 -4.47
C LEU A 259 -14.82 -7.30 -4.66
N SER A 260 -14.00 -7.14 -3.62
CA SER A 260 -12.86 -6.22 -3.68
C SER A 260 -11.67 -6.75 -4.47
N GLU A 261 -11.50 -8.07 -4.55
CA GLU A 261 -10.27 -8.65 -5.13
C GLU A 261 -10.18 -8.41 -6.65
N ALA A 262 -11.32 -8.40 -7.33
CA ALA A 262 -11.40 -8.08 -8.76
C ALA A 262 -10.89 -6.66 -9.09
N LEU A 263 -10.97 -5.73 -8.14
CA LEU A 263 -10.50 -4.34 -8.31
C LEU A 263 -8.99 -4.22 -8.07
N TRP A 264 -8.41 -5.14 -7.30
CA TRP A 264 -7.02 -5.06 -6.85
C TRP A 264 -6.03 -5.01 -8.01
N GLY A 265 -6.27 -5.79 -9.07
CA GLY A 265 -5.44 -5.79 -10.27
C GLY A 265 -5.52 -4.54 -11.14
N ILE A 266 -6.48 -3.65 -10.85
CA ILE A 266 -6.92 -2.56 -11.72
C ILE A 266 -6.53 -1.19 -11.16
N GLU A 267 -6.91 -0.87 -9.92
CA GLU A 267 -6.97 0.51 -9.43
C GLU A 267 -5.59 1.16 -9.26
N ALA A 268 -4.68 0.53 -8.51
CA ALA A 268 -3.32 1.04 -8.34
C ALA A 268 -2.55 1.03 -9.67
N ARG A 269 -2.77 0.02 -10.53
CA ARG A 269 -2.19 -0.02 -11.87
C ARG A 269 -2.68 1.13 -12.75
N ASN A 270 -3.99 1.42 -12.73
CA ASN A 270 -4.55 2.57 -13.44
C ASN A 270 -3.96 3.88 -12.92
N ALA A 271 -3.80 4.01 -11.60
CA ALA A 271 -3.17 5.18 -11.00
C ALA A 271 -1.72 5.38 -11.48
N ALA A 272 -0.92 4.31 -11.60
CA ALA A 272 0.43 4.37 -12.16
C ALA A 272 0.44 4.91 -13.60
N ILE A 273 -0.47 4.39 -14.44
CA ILE A 273 -0.62 4.78 -15.84
C ILE A 273 -1.08 6.23 -15.97
N ALA A 274 -2.19 6.60 -15.34
CA ALA A 274 -2.83 7.92 -15.49
C ALA A 274 -1.94 9.06 -14.99
N ASN A 275 -1.05 8.77 -14.04
CA ASN A 275 -0.22 9.77 -13.39
C ASN A 275 1.27 9.72 -13.76
N HIS A 276 1.69 8.68 -14.48
CA HIS A 276 3.09 8.38 -14.78
C HIS A 276 3.98 8.39 -13.52
N VAL A 277 3.59 7.56 -12.56
CA VAL A 277 4.29 7.32 -11.29
C VAL A 277 4.38 5.83 -11.04
N TYR A 278 5.30 5.41 -10.19
CA TYR A 278 5.25 4.05 -9.63
C TYR A 278 4.17 3.96 -8.57
N THR A 279 3.46 2.84 -8.51
CA THR A 279 2.56 2.53 -7.39
C THR A 279 2.95 1.22 -6.75
N VAL A 280 2.90 1.16 -5.42
CA VAL A 280 3.23 -0.04 -4.63
C VAL A 280 2.00 -0.42 -3.81
N ALA A 281 1.23 -1.39 -4.30
CA ALA A 281 0.01 -1.86 -3.64
C ALA A 281 0.35 -2.98 -2.67
N ILE A 282 -0.02 -2.82 -1.39
CA ILE A 282 0.33 -3.74 -0.31
C ILE A 282 -0.95 -4.12 0.42
N ASN A 283 -1.27 -5.40 0.48
CA ASN A 283 -2.43 -5.88 1.23
C ASN A 283 -1.99 -6.80 2.36
N ARG A 284 -2.77 -6.79 3.43
CA ARG A 284 -2.74 -7.79 4.49
C ARG A 284 -2.95 -9.22 3.94
N VAL A 285 -2.44 -10.21 4.65
CA VAL A 285 -2.65 -11.64 4.34
C VAL A 285 -3.18 -12.41 5.54
N GLY A 286 -3.97 -13.44 5.28
CA GLY A 286 -4.50 -14.34 6.29
C GLY A 286 -5.93 -14.02 6.71
N THR A 287 -6.39 -14.65 7.79
CA THR A 287 -7.76 -14.56 8.27
C THR A 287 -7.73 -14.27 9.77
N GLU A 288 -8.61 -13.40 10.25
CA GLU A 288 -8.61 -12.92 11.63
C GLU A 288 -9.97 -13.18 12.27
N GLU A 289 -9.98 -13.93 13.37
CA GLU A 289 -11.19 -14.19 14.18
C GLU A 289 -11.19 -13.33 15.44
N PHE A 290 -12.35 -12.82 15.85
CA PHE A 290 -12.53 -11.93 17.01
C PHE A 290 -13.29 -12.60 18.16
N PRO A 291 -13.12 -12.14 19.42
CA PRO A 291 -13.72 -12.80 20.58
C PRO A 291 -15.26 -12.80 20.58
N ASN A 292 -15.85 -11.69 20.12
CA ASN A 292 -17.30 -11.47 20.10
C ASN A 292 -17.83 -11.55 18.67
N GLU A 293 -19.09 -11.94 18.53
CA GLU A 293 -19.76 -11.98 17.23
C GLU A 293 -20.11 -10.56 16.74
N PHE A 294 -19.99 -10.34 15.43
CA PHE A 294 -20.42 -9.11 14.76
C PHE A 294 -21.18 -9.45 13.47
N THR A 295 -21.77 -8.43 12.83
CA THR A 295 -22.52 -8.59 11.58
C THR A 295 -22.00 -7.65 10.51
N SER A 296 -21.95 -8.14 9.27
CA SER A 296 -21.41 -7.42 8.11
C SER A 296 -22.41 -6.49 7.41
N GLY A 297 -23.63 -6.33 7.94
CA GLY A 297 -24.67 -5.49 7.34
C GLY A 297 -25.24 -6.01 6.01
N ASN A 298 -25.09 -7.31 5.73
CA ASN A 298 -25.51 -7.97 4.49
C ASN A 298 -26.68 -8.97 4.67
N GLY A 299 -27.30 -8.99 5.85
CA GLY A 299 -28.39 -9.90 6.19
C GLY A 299 -27.97 -11.34 6.53
N GLN A 300 -26.67 -11.65 6.54
CA GLN A 300 -26.15 -12.95 6.99
C GLN A 300 -26.09 -13.01 8.53
N PRO A 301 -26.03 -14.23 9.13
CA PRO A 301 -25.89 -14.40 10.57
C PRO A 301 -24.64 -13.72 11.14
N ALA A 302 -24.67 -13.47 12.45
CA ALA A 302 -23.50 -13.00 13.17
C ALA A 302 -22.40 -14.06 13.15
N HIS A 303 -21.15 -13.60 13.13
CA HIS A 303 -19.97 -14.44 12.99
C HIS A 303 -18.76 -13.79 13.68
N ARG A 304 -17.64 -14.51 13.74
CA ARG A 304 -16.41 -14.04 14.40
C ARG A 304 -15.26 -13.81 13.42
N ASP A 305 -15.38 -14.29 12.19
CA ASP A 305 -14.33 -14.24 11.17
C ASP A 305 -14.46 -12.98 10.31
N PHE A 306 -13.41 -12.16 10.20
CA PHE A 306 -13.40 -10.99 9.31
C PHE A 306 -13.46 -11.37 7.82
N GLY A 307 -13.02 -12.58 7.49
CA GLY A 307 -12.78 -13.02 6.14
C GLY A 307 -11.31 -12.94 5.74
N HIS A 308 -11.01 -13.55 4.60
CA HIS A 308 -9.64 -13.75 4.15
C HIS A 308 -9.07 -12.52 3.44
N PHE A 309 -8.03 -11.92 4.03
CA PHE A 309 -7.16 -10.95 3.38
C PHE A 309 -6.23 -11.66 2.38
N PHE A 310 -6.31 -11.25 1.11
CA PHE A 310 -5.76 -12.02 -0.01
C PHE A 310 -4.34 -11.62 -0.42
N GLY A 311 -3.59 -10.84 0.37
CA GLY A 311 -2.22 -10.45 0.02
C GLY A 311 -2.10 -9.89 -1.40
N SER A 312 -1.38 -10.59 -2.27
CA SER A 312 -1.23 -10.20 -3.69
C SER A 312 -0.57 -8.84 -3.88
N SER A 313 0.33 -8.45 -2.97
CA SER A 313 1.04 -7.17 -3.06
C SER A 313 1.89 -7.10 -4.34
N TYR A 314 1.92 -5.95 -5.02
CA TYR A 314 2.60 -5.78 -6.31
C TYR A 314 3.07 -4.33 -6.55
N VAL A 315 3.96 -4.16 -7.53
CA VAL A 315 4.41 -2.85 -8.02
C VAL A 315 3.94 -2.63 -9.45
N SER A 316 3.35 -1.46 -9.74
CA SER A 316 3.07 -1.01 -11.12
C SER A 316 3.96 0.15 -11.51
N ALA A 317 4.30 0.18 -12.79
CA ALA A 317 5.18 1.14 -13.40
C ALA A 317 4.41 2.19 -14.25
N PRO A 318 5.01 3.36 -14.48
CA PRO A 318 4.44 4.45 -15.30
C PRO A 318 4.10 4.08 -16.74
N ASP A 319 4.74 3.04 -17.29
CA ASP A 319 4.57 2.57 -18.67
C ASP A 319 3.44 1.52 -18.80
N GLY A 320 2.71 1.28 -17.71
CA GLY A 320 1.59 0.34 -17.64
C GLY A 320 2.00 -1.11 -17.37
N SER A 321 3.29 -1.41 -17.26
CA SER A 321 3.72 -2.72 -16.80
C SER A 321 3.60 -2.87 -15.29
N ARG A 322 3.61 -4.11 -14.79
CA ARG A 322 3.57 -4.41 -13.35
C ARG A 322 4.24 -5.72 -13.03
N THR A 323 4.66 -5.86 -11.77
CA THR A 323 5.14 -7.14 -11.25
C THR A 323 4.00 -8.13 -11.10
N PRO A 324 4.33 -9.44 -11.07
CA PRO A 324 3.53 -10.43 -10.38
C PRO A 324 3.13 -10.01 -8.97
N GLY A 325 2.00 -10.51 -8.48
CA GLY A 325 1.60 -10.40 -7.09
C GLY A 325 2.37 -11.37 -6.19
N LEU A 326 2.58 -11.00 -4.93
CA LEU A 326 2.95 -11.95 -3.88
C LEU A 326 1.84 -12.97 -3.63
N SER A 327 2.13 -13.98 -2.82
CA SER A 327 1.17 -15.00 -2.41
C SER A 327 -0.13 -14.41 -1.85
N ARG A 328 -1.23 -15.13 -2.08
CA ARG A 328 -2.54 -14.82 -1.50
C ARG A 328 -2.67 -15.25 -0.05
N VAL A 329 -1.80 -16.15 0.40
CA VAL A 329 -1.97 -16.88 1.66
C VAL A 329 -0.71 -16.93 2.52
N ARG A 330 0.43 -16.43 2.02
CA ARG A 330 1.70 -16.39 2.75
C ARG A 330 2.18 -14.97 2.98
N GLU A 331 2.87 -14.77 4.08
CA GLU A 331 3.63 -13.56 4.35
C GLU A 331 4.77 -13.44 3.34
N GLY A 332 5.19 -12.22 3.03
CA GLY A 332 6.32 -12.06 2.12
C GLY A 332 6.81 -10.64 1.90
N ILE A 333 7.98 -10.58 1.28
CA ILE A 333 8.71 -9.36 0.90
C ILE A 333 8.82 -9.33 -0.63
N LEU A 334 8.31 -8.26 -1.24
CA LEU A 334 8.51 -7.98 -2.66
C LEU A 334 9.48 -6.81 -2.82
N ILE A 335 10.66 -7.05 -3.39
CA ILE A 335 11.68 -6.02 -3.64
C ILE A 335 11.75 -5.71 -5.13
N THR A 336 11.45 -4.47 -5.52
CA THR A 336 11.51 -4.04 -6.93
C THR A 336 12.57 -2.98 -7.12
N ASP A 337 13.57 -3.25 -7.97
CA ASP A 337 14.59 -2.29 -8.42
C ASP A 337 14.02 -1.46 -9.58
N ILE A 338 13.66 -0.22 -9.28
CA ILE A 338 12.99 0.71 -10.21
C ILE A 338 13.92 1.86 -10.56
N ASP A 339 13.83 2.38 -11.80
CA ASP A 339 14.50 3.63 -12.19
C ASP A 339 13.48 4.78 -12.27
N LEU A 340 13.62 5.75 -11.37
CA LEU A 340 12.71 6.89 -11.27
C LEU A 340 12.70 7.79 -12.52
N ASN A 341 13.69 7.66 -13.42
CA ASN A 341 13.68 8.36 -14.69
C ASN A 341 12.52 7.91 -15.60
N LEU A 342 12.01 6.68 -15.43
CA LEU A 342 10.88 6.16 -16.22
C LEU A 342 9.62 7.04 -16.07
N ASN A 343 9.41 7.62 -14.89
CA ASN A 343 8.30 8.55 -14.62
C ASN A 343 8.30 9.72 -15.62
N ARG A 344 9.47 10.31 -15.89
CA ARG A 344 9.59 11.43 -16.84
C ARG A 344 9.46 10.95 -18.27
N GLN A 345 10.15 9.87 -18.61
CA GLN A 345 10.11 9.31 -19.97
C GLN A 345 8.69 9.05 -20.42
N MET A 346 7.85 8.47 -19.55
CA MET A 346 6.44 8.21 -19.88
C MET A 346 5.60 9.49 -19.92
N LYS A 347 5.87 10.49 -19.08
CA LYS A 347 5.23 11.81 -19.18
C LYS A 347 5.48 12.46 -20.55
N ASP A 348 6.71 12.36 -21.05
CA ASP A 348 7.10 12.97 -22.32
C ASP A 348 6.60 12.15 -23.53
N THR A 349 6.62 10.81 -23.44
CA THR A 349 6.14 9.93 -24.52
C THR A 349 4.62 10.01 -24.71
N TRP A 350 3.85 9.95 -23.62
CA TRP A 350 2.38 9.88 -23.69
C TRP A 350 1.68 11.23 -23.54
N GLY A 351 2.33 12.21 -22.89
CA GLY A 351 1.81 13.56 -22.77
C GLY A 351 0.57 13.69 -21.87
N PHE A 352 0.21 12.70 -21.03
CA PHE A 352 -1.02 12.78 -20.23
C PHE A 352 -1.02 14.00 -19.33
N ARG A 353 0.11 14.31 -18.68
CA ARG A 353 0.25 15.50 -17.82
C ARG A 353 0.11 16.81 -18.59
N MET A 354 0.54 16.84 -19.85
CA MET A 354 0.42 17.99 -20.74
C MET A 354 -1.04 18.24 -21.15
N THR A 355 -1.84 17.18 -21.29
CA THR A 355 -3.23 17.24 -21.78
C THR A 355 -4.29 17.15 -20.67
N GLN A 356 -3.89 17.27 -19.40
CA GLN A 356 -4.77 17.11 -18.24
C GLN A 356 -5.90 18.16 -18.11
N ARG A 357 -5.76 19.34 -18.73
CA ARG A 357 -6.76 20.44 -18.68
C ARG A 357 -7.25 20.76 -17.25
N LEU A 358 -6.33 20.83 -16.28
CA LEU A 358 -6.65 20.98 -14.85
C LEU A 358 -7.58 22.15 -14.55
N GLU A 359 -7.40 23.30 -15.22
CA GLU A 359 -8.26 24.47 -15.04
C GLU A 359 -9.72 24.19 -15.39
N LEU A 360 -9.97 23.40 -16.45
CA LEU A 360 -11.31 23.00 -16.83
C LEU A 360 -11.95 22.15 -15.74
N TYR A 361 -11.28 21.07 -15.34
CA TYR A 361 -11.78 20.16 -14.31
C TYR A 361 -11.96 20.86 -12.97
N ALA A 362 -11.07 21.78 -12.59
CA ALA A 362 -11.22 22.56 -11.36
C ALA A 362 -12.52 23.39 -11.38
N ARG A 363 -12.83 24.08 -12.48
CA ARG A 363 -14.09 24.82 -12.62
C ARG A 363 -15.30 23.89 -12.59
N GLU A 364 -15.28 22.80 -13.35
CA GLU A 364 -16.41 21.87 -13.44
C GLU A 364 -16.68 21.16 -12.10
N ILE A 365 -15.64 20.72 -11.38
CA ILE A 365 -15.76 20.11 -10.05
C ILE A 365 -16.28 21.13 -9.05
N THR A 366 -15.81 22.38 -9.10
CA THR A 366 -16.29 23.46 -8.23
C THR A 366 -17.77 23.74 -8.45
N GLU A 367 -18.21 23.77 -9.71
CA GLU A 367 -19.64 23.92 -10.04
C GLU A 367 -20.45 22.72 -9.56
N ALA A 368 -19.96 21.50 -9.79
CA ALA A 368 -20.61 20.25 -9.39
C ALA A 368 -20.75 20.08 -7.87
N ALA A 369 -19.88 20.73 -7.09
CA ALA A 369 -19.92 20.70 -5.62
C ALA A 369 -20.98 21.63 -5.00
N LYS A 370 -21.63 22.49 -5.79
CA LYS A 370 -22.65 23.41 -5.28
C LYS A 370 -23.95 22.67 -4.92
N PRO A 371 -24.66 23.07 -3.85
CA PRO A 371 -25.93 22.44 -3.46
C PRO A 371 -27.03 22.50 -4.53
N ASP A 372 -27.01 23.50 -5.41
CA ASP A 372 -27.99 23.74 -6.46
C ASP A 372 -27.52 23.30 -7.86
N PHE A 373 -26.42 22.52 -7.93
CA PHE A 373 -25.86 22.03 -9.18
C PHE A 373 -26.91 21.30 -10.02
N LYS A 374 -26.98 21.67 -11.31
CA LYS A 374 -27.78 20.98 -12.32
C LYS A 374 -26.85 20.23 -13.27
N PRO A 375 -26.91 18.89 -13.32
CA PRO A 375 -26.12 18.12 -14.27
C PRO A 375 -26.35 18.59 -15.71
N HIS A 376 -25.29 18.64 -16.49
CA HIS A 376 -25.35 19.01 -17.90
C HIS A 376 -25.96 17.86 -18.73
N ILE A 377 -27.30 17.79 -18.76
CA ILE A 377 -28.07 16.75 -19.46
C ILE A 377 -28.88 17.40 -20.59
N ILE A 378 -28.65 16.97 -21.83
CA ILE A 378 -29.39 17.40 -23.02
C ILE A 378 -30.51 16.39 -23.28
N LYS A 379 -31.76 16.86 -23.34
CA LYS A 379 -32.95 16.02 -23.61
C LYS A 379 -33.47 16.25 -25.03
N GLU A 380 -34.08 15.21 -25.60
CA GLU A 380 -34.86 15.30 -26.84
C GLU A 380 -36.02 16.29 -26.66
N LYS A 381 -36.30 17.10 -27.69
CA LYS A 381 -37.31 18.17 -27.67
C LYS A 381 -38.67 17.71 -28.15
#